data_AF-A0A2N5Y3D2-F1
#
_entry.id   AF-A0A2N5Y3D2-F1
#
_cell.length_a   1.000
_cell.length_b   1.000
_cell.length_c   1.000
_cell.angle_alpha   90.00
_cell.angle_beta   90.00
_cell.angle_gamma   90.00
#
_symmetry.space_group_name_H-M   'P 1'
#
loop_
_entity.id
_entity.type
_entity.pdbx_description
1 polymer ?
#
loop_
_entity_poly.entity_id
_entity_poly.type
_entity_poly.pdbx_seq_one_letter_code
_entity_poly.pdbx_strand_id
1 'polypeptide(L)'
;MESAFYNRLSNLLWGSIVALVVLIAVYVSAGRLLMPLVDDNQDRILAQLNARTPFTLSTAGLTAQWRGFSPELVFADLRLEFADNEELLLKRGSVTVDIWRSLVSGSLRLRSLRLEGLALAGEMTAEGRFLLHGFGRRGDDTRVWLESLLLDIEQVTLADNTLELMLPTGVRETVELDLTLLRDGSRRQLRAQLESASGTHLTVLADGLGNPFVADDYSGEVYARAALADLAQLASWQPLLGPSLPIQASGAAEIEAWLSWSKGISGLQTRLTGEELRLQVEGGSLELPVEALAVDASLQQRGQRWTLFTGQLALQSGGVDLQLPRL
;
A
#
# COMPACT_ATOMS: atom_id res chain seq x y z
N MET A 1 57.66 -18.00 -10.53
CA MET A 1 57.22 -16.65 -10.93
C MET A 1 55.78 -16.36 -10.55
N GLU A 2 54.91 -17.36 -10.39
CA GLU A 2 53.50 -17.16 -10.00
C GLU A 2 53.30 -16.58 -8.58
N SER A 3 54.05 -17.05 -7.57
CA SER A 3 53.87 -16.59 -6.17
C SER A 3 54.12 -15.09 -5.95
N ALA A 4 55.04 -14.48 -6.70
CA ALA A 4 55.33 -13.05 -6.58
C ALA A 4 54.21 -12.17 -7.18
N PHE A 5 53.48 -12.67 -8.18
CA PHE A 5 52.33 -11.99 -8.76
C PHE A 5 51.14 -12.01 -7.80
N TYR A 6 50.84 -13.16 -7.19
CA TYR A 6 49.78 -13.29 -6.18
C TYR A 6 50.02 -12.41 -4.94
N ASN A 7 51.26 -12.32 -4.45
CA ASN A 7 51.58 -11.47 -3.29
C ASN A 7 51.46 -9.97 -3.61
N ARG A 8 51.83 -9.54 -4.82
CA ARG A 8 51.66 -8.14 -5.24
C ARG A 8 50.19 -7.78 -5.47
N LEU A 9 49.44 -8.68 -6.09
CA LEU A 9 48.00 -8.51 -6.29
C LEU A 9 47.27 -8.49 -4.94
N SER A 10 47.63 -9.36 -4.00
CA SER A 10 47.07 -9.39 -2.64
C SER A 10 47.35 -8.09 -1.88
N ASN A 11 48.59 -7.58 -1.92
CA ASN A 11 48.93 -6.31 -1.26
C ASN A 11 48.23 -5.11 -1.90
N LEU A 12 48.06 -5.09 -3.23
CA LEU A 12 47.33 -4.03 -3.92
C LEU A 12 45.82 -4.08 -3.63
N LEU A 13 45.23 -5.28 -3.59
CA LEU A 13 43.84 -5.48 -3.20
C LEU A 13 43.63 -5.05 -1.75
N TRP A 14 44.54 -5.42 -0.84
CA TRP A 14 44.48 -5.00 0.55
C TRP A 14 44.60 -3.49 0.71
N GLY A 15 45.59 -2.87 0.05
CA GLY A 15 45.75 -1.41 0.06
C GLY A 15 44.51 -0.69 -0.50
N SER A 16 43.92 -1.21 -1.57
CA SER A 16 42.68 -0.69 -2.15
C SER A 16 41.50 -0.83 -1.20
N ILE A 17 41.36 -1.97 -0.52
CA ILE A 17 40.31 -2.19 0.49
C ILE A 17 40.46 -1.22 1.65
N VAL A 18 41.68 -1.06 2.20
CA VAL A 18 41.95 -0.13 3.30
C VAL A 18 41.64 1.31 2.87
N ALA A 19 42.11 1.72 1.69
CA ALA A 19 41.82 3.05 1.16
C ALA A 19 40.31 3.28 0.97
N LEU A 20 39.58 2.29 0.44
CA LEU A 20 38.13 2.35 0.28
C LEU A 20 37.41 2.50 1.63
N VAL A 21 37.82 1.73 2.64
CA VAL A 21 37.26 1.83 4.00
C VAL A 21 37.50 3.22 4.60
N VAL A 22 38.71 3.76 4.44
CA VAL A 22 39.03 5.12 4.90
C VAL A 22 38.18 6.17 4.18
N LEU A 23 38.02 6.06 2.86
CA LEU A 23 37.17 6.98 2.09
C LEU A 23 35.70 6.92 2.54
N ILE A 24 35.17 5.72 2.77
CA ILE A 24 33.82 5.54 3.30
C ILE A 24 33.68 6.17 4.70
N ALA A 25 34.68 5.98 5.57
CA ALA A 25 34.68 6.57 6.91
C ALA A 25 34.71 8.10 6.87
N VAL A 26 35.52 8.69 5.99
CA VAL A 26 35.58 10.15 5.77
C VAL A 26 34.24 10.65 5.24
N TYR A 27 33.65 9.96 4.26
CA TYR A 27 32.33 10.30 3.71
C TYR A 27 31.24 10.32 4.78
N VAL A 28 31.13 9.25 5.59
CA VAL A 28 30.12 9.18 6.67
C VAL A 28 30.37 10.24 7.74
N SER A 29 31.64 10.50 8.09
CA SER A 29 31.99 11.52 9.08
C SER A 29 31.65 12.93 8.59
N ALA A 30 32.01 13.26 7.36
CA ALA A 30 31.67 14.53 6.73
C ALA A 30 30.15 14.71 6.66
N GLY A 31 29.43 13.68 6.23
CA GLY A 31 27.97 13.68 6.21
C GLY A 31 27.34 14.01 7.56
N ARG A 32 27.81 13.34 8.63
CA ARG A 32 27.34 13.60 10.01
C ARG A 32 27.65 15.01 10.48
N LEU A 33 28.81 15.57 10.11
CA LEU A 33 29.18 16.95 10.44
C LEU A 33 28.29 18.00 9.75
N LEU A 34 27.67 17.65 8.62
CA LEU A 34 26.76 18.54 7.88
C LEU A 34 25.31 18.50 8.40
N MET A 35 24.93 17.51 9.20
CA MET A 35 23.54 17.38 9.69
C MET A 35 23.07 18.59 10.52
N PRO A 36 23.87 19.13 11.48
CA PRO A 36 23.45 20.31 12.24
C PRO A 36 23.19 21.56 11.37
N LEU A 37 23.83 21.65 10.19
CA LEU A 37 23.62 22.78 9.28
C LEU A 37 22.23 22.75 8.63
N VAL A 38 21.60 21.57 8.54
CA VAL A 38 20.23 21.43 8.04
C VAL A 38 19.25 22.05 9.03
N ASP A 39 19.43 21.76 10.32
CA ASP A 39 18.60 22.28 11.41
C ASP A 39 18.67 23.82 11.44
N ASP A 40 19.87 24.41 11.26
CA ASP A 40 20.06 25.87 11.20
C ASP A 40 19.50 26.53 9.93
N ASN A 41 19.26 25.78 8.85
CA ASN A 41 18.83 26.29 7.55
C ASN A 41 17.48 25.72 7.09
N GLN A 42 16.63 25.30 8.03
CA GLN A 42 15.32 24.70 7.76
C GLN A 42 14.51 25.50 6.72
N ASP A 43 14.37 26.81 6.89
CA ASP A 43 13.56 27.66 6.00
C ASP A 43 14.02 27.63 4.54
N ARG A 44 15.35 27.60 4.33
CA ARG A 44 15.92 27.53 2.98
C ARG A 44 15.67 26.18 2.33
N ILE A 45 15.73 25.10 3.11
CA ILE A 45 15.47 23.75 2.62
C ILE A 45 13.98 23.59 2.30
N LEU A 46 13.09 24.07 3.18
CA LEU A 46 11.65 24.08 2.94
C LEU A 46 11.29 24.88 1.68
N ALA A 47 11.89 26.06 1.47
CA ALA A 47 11.69 26.85 0.26
C ALA A 47 12.11 26.09 -1.02
N GLN A 48 13.20 25.34 -0.98
CA GLN A 48 13.65 24.53 -2.12
C GLN A 48 12.77 23.31 -2.37
N LEU A 49 12.22 22.69 -1.31
CA LEU A 49 11.27 21.59 -1.42
C LEU A 49 9.96 22.09 -2.06
N ASN A 50 9.40 23.19 -1.54
CA ASN A 50 8.18 23.81 -2.06
C ASN A 50 8.29 24.26 -3.52
N ALA A 51 9.49 24.62 -3.99
CA ALA A 51 9.72 24.95 -5.39
C ALA A 51 9.72 23.73 -6.34
N ARG A 52 9.79 22.50 -5.80
CA ARG A 52 9.91 21.25 -6.55
C ARG A 52 8.75 20.29 -6.32
N THR A 53 7.85 20.59 -5.39
CA THR A 53 6.64 19.83 -5.11
C THR A 53 5.41 20.56 -5.65
N PRO A 54 4.35 19.84 -6.05
CA PRO A 54 3.10 20.45 -6.48
C PRO A 54 2.23 20.96 -5.32
N PHE A 55 2.69 20.80 -4.07
CA PHE A 55 2.02 21.23 -2.84
C PHE A 55 2.96 22.07 -1.97
N THR A 56 2.37 22.87 -1.08
CA THR A 56 3.10 23.65 -0.08
C THR A 56 3.29 22.81 1.18
N LEU A 57 4.55 22.62 1.55
CA LEU A 57 4.97 21.89 2.74
C LEU A 57 5.33 22.88 3.85
N SER A 58 4.72 22.70 5.02
CA SER A 58 5.07 23.38 6.26
C SER A 58 5.26 22.34 7.38
N THR A 59 6.09 22.66 8.38
CA THR A 59 6.45 21.72 9.46
C THR A 59 6.82 22.50 10.71
N ALA A 60 6.48 21.96 11.88
CA ALA A 60 6.90 22.55 13.16
C ALA A 60 8.41 22.41 13.41
N GLY A 61 9.05 21.41 12.81
CA GLY A 61 10.48 21.19 12.95
C GLY A 61 11.04 20.25 11.89
N LEU A 62 12.19 20.63 11.33
CA LEU A 62 12.97 19.81 10.43
C LEU A 62 14.29 19.47 11.11
N THR A 63 14.59 18.17 11.17
CA THR A 63 15.89 17.68 11.66
C THR A 63 16.54 16.80 10.61
N ALA A 64 17.86 16.80 10.55
CA ALA A 64 18.60 15.84 9.76
C ALA A 64 19.37 14.85 10.63
N GLN A 65 19.34 13.59 10.23
CA GLN A 65 20.12 12.54 10.87
C GLN A 65 20.79 11.64 9.84
N TRP A 66 21.87 10.97 10.25
CA TRP A 66 22.60 10.06 9.37
C TRP A 66 22.27 8.61 9.71
N ARG A 67 21.56 7.91 8.82
CA ARG A 67 21.17 6.51 9.01
C ARG A 67 21.95 5.61 8.02
N GLY A 68 22.83 4.78 8.56
CA GLY A 68 23.73 3.95 7.75
C GLY A 68 24.66 4.81 6.88
N PHE A 69 24.52 4.70 5.56
CA PHE A 69 25.31 5.44 4.56
C PHE A 69 24.55 6.59 3.88
N SER A 70 23.36 6.93 4.37
CA SER A 70 22.50 7.96 3.78
C SER A 70 22.05 8.99 4.81
N PRO A 71 21.88 10.26 4.40
CA PRO A 71 21.19 11.24 5.21
C PRO A 71 19.68 10.99 5.15
N GLU A 72 19.03 11.19 6.29
CA GLU A 72 17.59 11.13 6.49
C GLU A 72 17.11 12.46 7.05
N LEU A 73 16.12 13.06 6.39
CA LEU A 73 15.40 14.24 6.84
C LEU A 73 14.17 13.77 7.60
N VAL A 74 13.95 14.33 8.79
CA VAL A 74 12.81 14.02 9.65
C VAL A 74 12.03 15.31 9.91
N PHE A 75 10.77 15.29 9.54
CA PHE A 75 9.80 16.37 9.69
C PHE A 75 8.86 16.04 10.85
N ALA A 76 8.64 17.01 11.73
CA ALA A 76 7.69 16.93 12.84
C ALA A 76 6.47 17.81 12.54
N ASP A 77 5.27 17.30 12.79
CA ASP A 77 3.99 17.97 12.55
C ASP A 77 3.94 18.60 11.15
N LEU A 78 3.96 17.74 10.14
CA LEU A 78 3.95 18.11 8.74
C LEU A 78 2.53 18.50 8.32
N ARG A 79 2.43 19.63 7.63
CA ARG A 79 1.21 20.09 6.98
C ARG A 79 1.50 20.23 5.49
N LEU A 80 0.69 19.56 4.67
CA LEU A 80 0.73 19.62 3.22
C LEU A 80 -0.53 20.34 2.74
N GLU A 81 -0.36 21.48 2.09
CA GLU A 81 -1.44 22.27 1.51
C GLU A 81 -1.42 22.11 -0.01
N PHE A 82 -2.50 21.61 -0.57
CA PHE A 82 -2.68 21.42 -2.01
C PHE A 82 -3.38 22.63 -2.63
N ALA A 83 -3.30 22.78 -3.96
CA ALA A 83 -3.83 23.94 -4.68
C ALA A 83 -5.34 24.19 -4.47
N ASP A 84 -6.10 23.15 -4.15
CA ASP A 84 -7.54 23.20 -3.88
C ASP A 84 -7.88 23.58 -2.42
N ASN A 85 -6.91 24.09 -1.66
CA ASN A 85 -7.03 24.45 -0.24
C ASN A 85 -7.39 23.26 0.67
N GLU A 86 -7.06 22.06 0.19
CA GLU A 86 -7.12 20.81 0.96
C GLU A 86 -5.82 20.67 1.75
N GLU A 87 -5.96 20.32 3.03
CA GLU A 87 -4.86 20.21 3.97
C GLU A 87 -4.73 18.76 4.42
N LEU A 88 -3.51 18.22 4.36
CA LEU A 88 -3.16 16.95 4.97
C LEU A 88 -2.22 17.17 6.15
N LEU A 89 -2.57 16.56 7.27
CA LEU A 89 -1.82 16.62 8.50
C LEU A 89 -1.15 15.27 8.77
N LEU A 90 0.15 15.32 9.08
CA LEU A 90 0.92 14.16 9.47
C LEU A 90 1.71 14.47 10.72
N LYS A 91 1.75 13.54 11.67
CA LYS A 91 2.54 13.71 12.90
C LYS A 91 4.04 13.69 12.61
N ARG A 92 4.48 12.81 11.70
CA ARG A 92 5.89 12.67 11.35
C ARG A 92 6.07 12.23 9.91
N GLY A 93 7.04 12.84 9.23
CA GLY A 93 7.53 12.39 7.93
C GLY A 93 9.02 12.11 8.01
N SER A 94 9.50 11.06 7.35
CA SER A 94 10.94 10.87 7.14
C SER A 94 11.28 10.51 5.70
N VAL A 95 12.35 11.11 5.20
CA VAL A 95 12.82 10.96 3.82
C VAL A 95 14.29 10.66 3.85
N THR A 96 14.69 9.50 3.30
CA THR A 96 16.09 9.14 3.14
C THR A 96 16.54 9.42 1.71
N VAL A 97 17.67 10.09 1.55
CA VAL A 97 18.24 10.41 0.22
C VAL A 97 19.19 9.29 -0.23
N ASP A 98 19.09 8.89 -1.50
CA ASP A 98 20.05 8.00 -2.13
C ASP A 98 21.21 8.80 -2.74
N ILE A 99 22.27 9.01 -1.97
CA ILE A 99 23.42 9.81 -2.40
C ILE A 99 24.08 9.21 -3.64
N TRP A 100 24.23 7.88 -3.72
CA TRP A 100 24.90 7.27 -4.87
C TRP A 100 24.11 7.44 -6.15
N ARG A 101 22.81 7.11 -6.12
CA ARG A 101 21.96 7.34 -7.29
C ARG A 101 21.85 8.81 -7.63
N SER A 102 21.80 9.68 -6.63
CA SER A 102 21.71 11.12 -6.86
C SER A 102 22.94 11.68 -7.58
N LEU A 103 24.14 11.22 -7.19
CA LEU A 103 25.38 11.61 -7.85
C LEU A 103 25.48 11.04 -9.27
N VAL A 104 25.11 9.78 -9.48
CA VAL A 104 25.15 9.14 -10.80
C VAL A 104 24.12 9.75 -11.76
N SER A 105 22.92 10.07 -11.29
CA SER A 105 21.89 10.68 -12.14
C SER A 105 21.99 12.20 -12.25
N GLY A 106 22.83 12.85 -11.44
CA GLY A 106 22.91 14.32 -11.36
C GLY A 106 21.62 14.97 -10.86
N SER A 107 20.72 14.20 -10.24
CA SER A 107 19.40 14.64 -9.78
C SER A 107 19.13 14.06 -8.40
N LEU A 108 18.44 14.79 -7.52
CA LEU A 108 18.13 14.30 -6.18
C LEU A 108 17.18 13.09 -6.28
N ARG A 109 17.60 11.94 -5.74
CA ARG A 109 16.79 10.72 -5.67
C ARG A 109 16.53 10.31 -4.23
N LEU A 110 15.30 9.90 -3.97
CA LEU A 110 14.88 9.43 -2.65
C LEU A 110 14.99 7.92 -2.59
N ARG A 111 15.55 7.42 -1.48
CA ARG A 111 15.62 5.99 -1.21
C ARG A 111 14.32 5.50 -0.57
N SER A 112 13.92 6.15 0.52
CA SER A 112 12.75 5.75 1.30
C SER A 112 11.95 6.94 1.78
N LEU A 113 10.64 6.75 1.86
CA LEU A 113 9.66 7.69 2.40
C LEU A 113 8.89 6.97 3.52
N ARG A 114 8.83 7.57 4.70
CA ARG A 114 7.96 7.12 5.78
C ARG A 114 7.04 8.26 6.20
N LEU A 115 5.75 7.99 6.24
CA LEU A 115 4.71 8.91 6.70
C LEU A 115 4.02 8.25 7.90
N GLU A 116 3.95 8.95 9.02
CA GLU A 116 3.37 8.45 10.27
C GLU A 116 2.25 9.38 10.74
N GLY A 117 1.12 8.81 11.14
CA GLY A 117 0.01 9.59 11.67
C GLY A 117 -0.66 10.49 10.64
N LEU A 118 -0.73 10.07 9.37
CA LEU A 118 -1.46 10.80 8.34
C LEU A 118 -2.97 10.72 8.61
N ALA A 119 -3.60 11.88 8.73
CA ALA A 119 -5.05 12.01 8.80
C ALA A 119 -5.61 12.26 7.39
N LEU A 120 -6.29 11.26 6.84
CA LEU A 120 -6.96 11.32 5.55
C LEU A 120 -8.46 11.52 5.76
N ALA A 121 -9.07 12.30 4.88
CA ALA A 121 -10.51 12.35 4.74
C ALA A 121 -10.88 11.98 3.30
N GLY A 122 -11.96 11.24 3.13
CA GLY A 122 -12.48 10.91 1.82
C GLY A 122 -13.96 10.63 1.85
N GLU A 123 -14.56 10.64 0.67
CA GLU A 123 -15.94 10.27 0.45
C GLU A 123 -16.02 9.19 -0.63
N MET A 124 -16.95 8.26 -0.44
CA MET A 124 -17.33 7.33 -1.48
C MET A 124 -18.63 7.82 -2.11
N THR A 125 -18.63 7.97 -3.43
CA THR A 125 -19.83 8.39 -4.17
C THR A 125 -20.81 7.23 -4.32
N ALA A 126 -22.07 7.54 -4.60
CA ALA A 126 -23.09 6.53 -4.88
C ALA A 126 -22.76 5.66 -6.12
N GLU A 127 -21.87 6.13 -6.99
CA GLU A 127 -21.36 5.36 -8.13
C GLU A 127 -20.17 4.46 -7.78
N GLY A 128 -19.83 4.33 -6.49
CA GLY A 128 -18.70 3.51 -6.03
C GLY A 128 -17.32 4.11 -6.33
N ARG A 129 -17.24 5.44 -6.52
CA ARG A 129 -15.94 6.12 -6.70
C ARG A 129 -15.45 6.62 -5.36
N PHE A 130 -14.18 6.35 -5.05
CA PHE A 130 -13.50 6.97 -3.92
C PHE A 130 -12.93 8.32 -4.32
N LEU A 131 -13.21 9.33 -3.51
CA LEU A 131 -12.63 10.65 -3.59
C LEU A 131 -11.86 10.88 -2.29
N LEU A 132 -10.54 10.87 -2.39
CA LEU A 132 -9.67 11.27 -1.27
C LEU A 132 -9.46 12.77 -1.36
N HIS A 133 -9.74 13.47 -0.26
CA HIS A 133 -9.36 14.87 -0.14
C HIS A 133 -7.83 14.95 -0.15
N GLY A 134 -7.29 15.92 -0.89
CA GLY A 134 -5.86 16.12 -1.15
C GLY A 134 -5.30 15.29 -2.30
N PHE A 135 -6.05 14.32 -2.84
CA PHE A 135 -5.59 13.40 -3.88
C PHE A 135 -6.74 13.01 -4.82
N GLY A 136 -7.20 13.87 -5.74
CA GLY A 136 -8.49 13.54 -6.35
C GLY A 136 -8.94 14.11 -7.68
N ARG A 137 -8.40 15.21 -8.23
CA ARG A 137 -8.88 15.67 -9.54
C ARG A 137 -8.07 15.09 -10.70
N ARG A 138 -8.77 14.41 -11.61
CA ARG A 138 -8.18 13.84 -12.83
C ARG A 138 -7.56 14.96 -13.67
N GLY A 139 -6.24 14.92 -13.88
CA GLY A 139 -5.47 15.97 -14.58
C GLY A 139 -4.56 16.80 -13.66
N ASP A 140 -4.49 16.47 -12.38
CA ASP A 140 -3.64 17.12 -11.39
C ASP A 140 -2.16 16.68 -11.51
N ASP A 141 -1.25 17.65 -11.59
CA ASP A 141 0.21 17.47 -11.61
C ASP A 141 0.68 16.62 -10.41
N THR A 142 -0.07 16.66 -9.30
CA THR A 142 0.17 15.86 -8.09
C THR A 142 0.12 14.35 -8.37
N ARG A 143 -0.84 13.87 -9.18
CA ARG A 143 -0.98 12.45 -9.48
C ARG A 143 0.19 11.94 -10.31
N VAL A 144 0.59 12.70 -11.32
CA VAL A 144 1.72 12.36 -12.19
C VAL A 144 3.02 12.37 -11.38
N TRP A 145 3.20 13.38 -10.53
CA TRP A 145 4.32 13.46 -9.61
C TRP A 145 4.37 12.25 -8.67
N LEU A 146 3.24 11.88 -8.05
CA LEU A 146 3.17 10.75 -7.12
C LEU A 146 3.45 9.41 -7.82
N GLU A 147 2.88 9.17 -8.99
CA GLU A 147 3.19 7.96 -9.79
C GLU A 147 4.69 7.89 -10.10
N SER A 148 5.31 9.00 -10.51
CA SER A 148 6.74 9.05 -10.79
C SER A 148 7.60 8.78 -9.53
N LEU A 149 7.21 9.33 -8.39
CA LEU A 149 7.86 9.11 -7.10
C LEU A 149 7.77 7.64 -6.68
N LEU A 150 6.56 7.06 -6.73
CA LEU A 150 6.32 5.67 -6.40
C LEU A 150 7.10 4.75 -7.33
N LEU A 151 7.29 5.12 -8.61
CA LEU A 151 8.09 4.34 -9.55
C LEU A 151 9.61 4.42 -9.29
N ASP A 152 10.13 5.51 -8.74
CA ASP A 152 11.56 5.66 -8.49
C ASP A 152 12.00 5.18 -7.11
N ILE A 153 11.17 5.39 -6.08
CA ILE A 153 11.52 5.14 -4.69
C ILE A 153 11.66 3.64 -4.36
N GLU A 154 12.59 3.29 -3.46
CA GLU A 154 12.81 1.89 -3.05
C GLU A 154 11.83 1.43 -1.98
N GLN A 155 11.42 2.32 -1.08
CA GLN A 155 10.52 1.99 0.01
C GLN A 155 9.58 3.14 0.33
N VAL A 156 8.29 2.84 0.47
CA VAL A 156 7.28 3.73 1.04
C VAL A 156 6.65 3.02 2.23
N THR A 157 6.58 3.67 3.38
CA THR A 157 5.87 3.18 4.56
C THR A 157 4.89 4.23 5.02
N LEU A 158 3.61 3.87 5.08
CA LEU A 158 2.57 4.61 5.80
C LEU A 158 2.33 3.83 7.10
N ALA A 159 2.48 4.47 8.24
CA ALA A 159 2.24 3.85 9.54
C ALA A 159 1.29 4.68 10.43
N ASP A 160 0.45 4.02 11.22
CA ASP A 160 -0.46 4.66 12.19
C ASP A 160 -1.39 5.71 11.54
N ASN A 161 -1.87 5.46 10.32
CA ASN A 161 -2.67 6.43 9.57
C ASN A 161 -4.15 6.18 9.80
N THR A 162 -4.95 7.24 9.70
CA THR A 162 -6.40 7.17 9.89
C THR A 162 -7.07 7.77 8.67
N LEU A 163 -8.03 7.04 8.11
CA LEU A 163 -8.92 7.50 7.05
C LEU A 163 -10.33 7.65 7.60
N GLU A 164 -10.84 8.88 7.58
CA GLU A 164 -12.26 9.16 7.78
C GLU A 164 -12.98 9.06 6.44
N LEU A 165 -13.77 8.00 6.26
CA LEU A 165 -14.53 7.74 5.05
C LEU A 165 -16.01 8.08 5.24
N MET A 166 -16.54 8.96 4.39
CA MET A 166 -17.98 9.18 4.27
C MET A 166 -18.57 8.18 3.27
N LEU A 167 -19.38 7.25 3.77
CA LEU A 167 -20.07 6.27 2.95
C LEU A 167 -21.30 6.89 2.27
N PRO A 168 -21.78 6.33 1.13
CA PRO A 168 -22.97 6.82 0.43
C PRO A 168 -24.25 6.78 1.27
N THR A 169 -24.27 5.94 2.31
CA THR A 169 -25.35 5.84 3.29
C THR A 169 -25.41 7.04 4.25
N GLY A 170 -24.41 7.93 4.21
CA GLY A 170 -24.23 9.05 5.14
C GLY A 170 -23.50 8.67 6.43
N VAL A 171 -23.15 7.39 6.60
CA VAL A 171 -22.37 6.90 7.75
C VAL A 171 -20.91 7.30 7.58
N ARG A 172 -20.28 7.77 8.66
CA ARG A 172 -18.83 7.97 8.72
C ARG A 172 -18.18 6.74 9.30
N GLU A 173 -17.19 6.23 8.61
CA GLU A 173 -16.40 5.08 9.03
C GLU A 173 -14.94 5.50 9.19
N THR A 174 -14.34 5.15 10.33
CA THR A 174 -12.93 5.41 10.60
C THR A 174 -12.16 4.13 10.33
N VAL A 175 -11.15 4.22 9.45
CA VAL A 175 -10.31 3.10 9.04
C VAL A 175 -8.87 3.41 9.38
N GLU A 176 -8.25 2.59 10.20
CA GLU A 176 -6.81 2.60 10.44
C GLU A 176 -6.11 1.90 9.27
N LEU A 177 -5.01 2.48 8.78
CA LEU A 177 -4.30 2.02 7.58
C LEU A 177 -2.79 2.00 7.82
N ASP A 178 -2.21 0.83 7.64
CA ASP A 178 -0.77 0.64 7.48
C ASP A 178 -0.45 0.12 6.09
N LEU A 179 0.58 0.69 5.46
CA LEU A 179 1.00 0.30 4.12
C LEU A 179 2.52 0.29 4.00
N THR A 180 3.07 -0.74 3.41
CA THR A 180 4.47 -0.81 3.03
C THR A 180 4.59 -1.24 1.57
N LEU A 181 5.19 -0.38 0.75
CA LEU A 181 5.59 -0.67 -0.61
C LEU A 181 7.11 -0.80 -0.65
N LEU A 182 7.62 -1.92 -1.16
CA LEU A 182 9.03 -2.17 -1.40
C LEU A 182 9.28 -2.36 -2.89
N ARG A 183 10.45 -1.92 -3.34
CA ARG A 183 10.92 -2.06 -4.70
C ARG A 183 12.34 -2.60 -4.70
N ASP A 184 12.54 -3.68 -5.44
CA ASP A 184 13.86 -4.21 -5.77
C ASP A 184 13.98 -4.34 -7.29
N GLY A 185 14.68 -3.38 -7.91
CA GLY A 185 14.73 -3.27 -9.37
C GLY A 185 13.35 -3.03 -10.00
N SER A 186 12.85 -4.03 -10.74
CA SER A 186 11.49 -4.03 -11.31
C SER A 186 10.47 -4.79 -10.47
N ARG A 187 10.91 -5.49 -9.41
CA ARG A 187 10.01 -6.19 -8.49
C ARG A 187 9.39 -5.20 -7.52
N ARG A 188 8.11 -5.38 -7.25
CA ARG A 188 7.30 -4.59 -6.33
C ARG A 188 6.62 -5.50 -5.35
N GLN A 189 6.69 -5.15 -4.07
CA GLN A 189 5.98 -5.85 -3.02
C GLN A 189 5.15 -4.83 -2.24
N LEU A 190 3.85 -5.10 -2.09
CA LEU A 190 2.93 -4.29 -1.32
C LEU A 190 2.43 -5.12 -0.15
N ARG A 191 2.41 -4.53 1.04
CA ARG A 191 1.66 -5.02 2.19
C ARG A 191 0.78 -3.88 2.68
N ALA A 192 -0.52 -4.11 2.78
CA ALA A 192 -1.44 -3.18 3.41
C ALA A 192 -2.28 -3.91 4.46
N GLN A 193 -2.55 -3.23 5.56
CA GLN A 193 -3.42 -3.66 6.63
C GLN A 193 -4.40 -2.53 6.90
N LEU A 194 -5.68 -2.88 6.96
CA LEU A 194 -6.76 -1.95 7.22
C LEU A 194 -7.60 -2.52 8.36
N GLU A 195 -7.88 -1.69 9.34
CA GLU A 195 -8.76 -2.04 10.45
C GLU A 195 -9.85 -0.98 10.54
N SER A 196 -11.10 -1.39 10.35
CA SER A 196 -12.23 -0.49 10.50
C SER A 196 -12.74 -0.52 11.94
N ALA A 197 -13.22 0.64 12.42
CA ALA A 197 -13.96 0.75 13.68
C ALA A 197 -15.21 -0.17 13.74
N SER A 198 -15.72 -0.63 12.59
CA SER A 198 -16.80 -1.62 12.49
C SER A 198 -16.36 -3.06 12.83
N GLY A 199 -15.06 -3.30 13.04
CA GLY A 199 -14.50 -4.61 13.34
C GLY A 199 -14.10 -5.42 12.10
N THR A 200 -14.04 -4.77 10.92
CA THR A 200 -13.51 -5.38 9.70
C THR A 200 -11.99 -5.25 9.65
N HIS A 201 -11.29 -6.37 9.48
CA HIS A 201 -9.83 -6.41 9.30
C HIS A 201 -9.47 -6.93 7.91
N LEU A 202 -8.83 -6.09 7.10
CA LEU A 202 -8.41 -6.39 5.72
C LEU A 202 -6.89 -6.40 5.62
N THR A 203 -6.32 -7.52 5.19
CA THR A 203 -4.91 -7.64 4.82
C THR A 203 -4.78 -7.82 3.32
N VAL A 204 -3.93 -7.02 2.69
CA VAL A 204 -3.59 -7.15 1.26
C VAL A 204 -2.09 -7.34 1.12
N LEU A 205 -1.70 -8.36 0.38
CA LEU A 205 -0.32 -8.64 0.00
C LEU A 205 -0.25 -8.68 -1.53
N ALA A 206 0.68 -7.97 -2.14
CA ALA A 206 0.93 -8.07 -3.58
C ALA A 206 2.42 -8.25 -3.84
N ASP A 207 2.75 -9.04 -4.85
CA ASP A 207 4.11 -9.22 -5.36
C ASP A 207 4.06 -9.29 -6.88
N GLY A 208 4.90 -8.51 -7.56
CA GLY A 208 4.92 -8.52 -9.02
C GLY A 208 6.14 -7.85 -9.61
N LEU A 209 6.21 -7.92 -10.94
CA LEU A 209 7.29 -7.42 -11.77
C LEU A 209 6.73 -6.43 -12.80
N GLY A 210 7.47 -5.33 -13.00
CA GLY A 210 7.17 -4.31 -14.00
C GLY A 210 6.44 -3.09 -13.44
N ASN A 211 5.71 -2.37 -14.30
CA ASN A 211 5.03 -1.13 -13.92
C ASN A 211 3.55 -1.38 -13.54
N PRO A 212 3.17 -1.29 -12.24
CA PRO A 212 1.80 -1.56 -11.81
C PRO A 212 0.76 -0.55 -12.33
N PHE A 213 1.19 0.61 -12.83
CA PHE A 213 0.30 1.63 -13.42
C PHE A 213 -0.01 1.36 -14.90
N VAL A 214 0.67 0.40 -15.54
CA VAL A 214 0.46 0.00 -16.93
C VAL A 214 0.12 -1.48 -16.96
N ALA A 215 -1.17 -1.80 -17.14
CA ALA A 215 -1.69 -3.17 -17.02
C ALA A 215 -0.96 -4.22 -17.90
N ASP A 216 -0.49 -3.81 -19.08
CA ASP A 216 0.22 -4.67 -20.04
C ASP A 216 1.71 -4.88 -19.69
N ASP A 217 2.27 -4.05 -18.82
CA ASP A 217 3.67 -4.09 -18.37
C ASP A 217 3.80 -4.63 -16.94
N TYR A 218 2.71 -5.17 -16.38
CA TYR A 218 2.70 -5.75 -15.03
C TYR A 218 2.35 -7.23 -15.05
N SER A 219 3.04 -8.00 -14.23
CA SER A 219 2.71 -9.39 -13.92
C SER A 219 2.96 -9.67 -12.45
N GLY A 220 2.03 -10.31 -11.77
CA GLY A 220 2.13 -10.52 -10.33
C GLY A 220 0.92 -11.21 -9.74
N GLU A 221 0.96 -11.35 -8.42
CA GLU A 221 -0.09 -11.97 -7.62
C GLU A 221 -0.52 -10.99 -6.53
N VAL A 222 -1.82 -10.98 -6.23
CA VAL A 222 -2.40 -10.22 -5.13
C VAL A 222 -3.20 -11.20 -4.28
N TYR A 223 -2.89 -11.24 -2.99
CA TYR A 223 -3.68 -11.92 -1.97
C TYR A 223 -4.38 -10.87 -1.12
N ALA A 224 -5.67 -11.06 -0.88
CA ALA A 224 -6.47 -10.26 0.03
C ALA A 224 -7.24 -11.16 0.99
N ARG A 225 -7.28 -10.80 2.27
CA ARG A 225 -8.08 -11.45 3.31
C ARG A 225 -8.85 -10.40 4.07
N ALA A 226 -10.17 -10.50 4.05
CA ALA A 226 -11.07 -9.68 4.84
C ALA A 226 -11.77 -10.55 5.88
N ALA A 227 -11.54 -10.27 7.16
CA ALA A 227 -12.29 -10.83 8.27
C ALA A 227 -13.33 -9.80 8.71
N LEU A 228 -14.60 -10.16 8.60
CA LEU A 228 -15.74 -9.31 8.94
C LEU A 228 -16.37 -9.81 10.23
N ALA A 229 -16.56 -8.90 11.19
CA ALA A 229 -17.32 -9.19 12.39
C ALA A 229 -18.80 -9.47 12.07
N ASP A 230 -19.35 -8.81 11.05
CA ASP A 230 -20.71 -9.03 10.57
C ASP A 230 -20.81 -8.79 9.06
N LEU A 231 -21.26 -9.80 8.30
CA LEU A 231 -21.52 -9.69 6.86
C LEU A 231 -22.49 -8.57 6.50
N ALA A 232 -23.37 -8.16 7.42
CA ALA A 232 -24.29 -7.05 7.19
C ALA A 232 -23.55 -5.74 6.88
N GLN A 233 -22.28 -5.61 7.31
CA GLN A 233 -21.43 -4.45 7.02
C GLN A 233 -21.12 -4.31 5.53
N LEU A 234 -21.11 -5.39 4.74
CA LEU A 234 -20.88 -5.29 3.29
C LEU A 234 -21.93 -4.44 2.58
N ALA A 235 -23.11 -4.26 3.18
CA ALA A 235 -24.16 -3.40 2.62
C ALA A 235 -23.71 -1.93 2.50
N SER A 236 -22.84 -1.42 3.39
CA SER A 236 -22.31 -0.05 3.26
C SER A 236 -21.32 0.08 2.10
N TRP A 237 -20.69 -1.02 1.70
CA TRP A 237 -19.73 -1.12 0.61
C TRP A 237 -20.37 -1.60 -0.71
N GLN A 238 -21.70 -1.77 -0.74
CA GLN A 238 -22.46 -2.26 -1.89
C GLN A 238 -22.13 -1.57 -3.23
N PRO A 239 -21.89 -0.24 -3.30
CA PRO A 239 -21.56 0.42 -4.56
C PRO A 239 -20.25 -0.08 -5.21
N LEU A 240 -19.36 -0.72 -4.45
CA LEU A 240 -18.14 -1.35 -4.97
C LEU A 240 -18.37 -2.79 -5.42
N LEU A 241 -19.30 -3.48 -4.77
CA LEU A 241 -19.56 -4.91 -4.95
C LEU A 241 -20.49 -5.17 -6.15
N GLY A 242 -21.17 -4.15 -6.65
CA GLY A 242 -22.01 -4.22 -7.85
C GLY A 242 -23.51 -4.27 -7.52
N PRO A 243 -24.33 -5.02 -8.28
CA PRO A 243 -25.78 -5.12 -8.01
C PRO A 243 -26.05 -5.80 -6.67
N SER A 244 -27.02 -5.28 -5.91
CA SER A 244 -27.43 -5.88 -4.64
C SER A 244 -28.07 -7.24 -4.89
N LEU A 245 -27.65 -8.23 -4.11
CA LEU A 245 -28.37 -9.51 -4.05
C LEU A 245 -29.61 -9.30 -3.18
N PRO A 246 -30.76 -9.91 -3.52
CA PRO A 246 -31.98 -9.84 -2.70
C PRO A 246 -31.88 -10.73 -1.46
N ILE A 247 -30.69 -10.81 -0.85
CA ILE A 247 -30.36 -11.65 0.29
C ILE A 247 -29.55 -10.78 1.25
N GLN A 248 -30.09 -10.60 2.45
CA GLN A 248 -29.36 -10.03 3.57
C GLN A 248 -28.68 -11.17 4.33
N ALA A 249 -27.40 -11.02 4.59
CA ALA A 249 -26.61 -11.95 5.37
C ALA A 249 -26.05 -11.21 6.58
N SER A 250 -26.17 -11.82 7.76
CA SER A 250 -25.52 -11.35 8.98
C SER A 250 -24.76 -12.48 9.65
N GLY A 251 -23.76 -12.14 10.45
CA GLY A 251 -22.87 -13.09 11.11
C GLY A 251 -21.41 -12.95 10.66
N ALA A 252 -20.50 -13.58 11.40
CA ALA A 252 -19.07 -13.47 11.15
C ALA A 252 -18.68 -14.22 9.87
N ALA A 253 -17.82 -13.59 9.07
CA ALA A 253 -17.32 -14.22 7.85
C ALA A 253 -15.90 -13.79 7.54
N GLU A 254 -15.20 -14.66 6.84
CA GLU A 254 -13.90 -14.42 6.28
C GLU A 254 -13.94 -14.64 4.77
N ILE A 255 -13.34 -13.71 4.04
CA ILE A 255 -13.25 -13.72 2.59
C ILE A 255 -11.77 -13.64 2.22
N GLU A 256 -11.27 -14.67 1.57
CA GLU A 256 -9.94 -14.70 0.99
C GLU A 256 -10.03 -14.63 -0.54
N ALA A 257 -9.12 -13.90 -1.17
CA ALA A 257 -9.04 -13.76 -2.62
C ALA A 257 -7.59 -13.79 -3.10
N TRP A 258 -7.31 -14.57 -4.14
CA TRP A 258 -6.05 -14.63 -4.86
C TRP A 258 -6.27 -14.20 -6.31
N LEU A 259 -5.68 -13.08 -6.69
CA LEU A 259 -5.73 -12.54 -8.04
C LEU A 259 -4.37 -12.76 -8.73
N SER A 260 -4.40 -13.43 -9.87
CA SER A 260 -3.24 -13.56 -10.75
C SER A 260 -3.34 -12.55 -11.89
N TRP A 261 -2.26 -11.82 -12.12
CA TRP A 261 -2.15 -10.82 -13.16
C TRP A 261 -1.01 -11.17 -14.11
N SER A 262 -1.29 -11.20 -15.41
CA SER A 262 -0.31 -11.42 -16.47
C SER A 262 -0.76 -10.66 -17.71
N LYS A 263 -0.33 -9.39 -17.83
CA LYS A 263 -0.79 -8.46 -18.90
C LYS A 263 -2.31 -8.29 -18.89
N GLY A 264 -2.88 -8.13 -17.71
CA GLY A 264 -4.31 -8.19 -17.42
C GLY A 264 -4.63 -9.27 -16.39
N ILE A 265 -5.85 -9.25 -15.88
CA ILE A 265 -6.32 -10.27 -14.92
C ILE A 265 -6.38 -11.62 -15.65
N SER A 266 -5.61 -12.60 -15.18
CA SER A 266 -5.56 -13.95 -15.78
C SER A 266 -6.28 -14.99 -14.92
N GLY A 267 -6.44 -14.73 -13.63
CA GLY A 267 -7.17 -15.60 -12.72
C GLY A 267 -7.59 -14.90 -11.44
N LEU A 268 -8.70 -15.36 -10.86
CA LEU A 268 -9.19 -14.98 -9.55
C LEU A 268 -9.67 -16.24 -8.83
N GLN A 269 -9.20 -16.47 -7.62
CA GLN A 269 -9.71 -17.52 -6.73
C GLN A 269 -10.24 -16.83 -5.49
N THR A 270 -11.41 -17.25 -5.01
CA THR A 270 -12.00 -16.71 -3.79
C THR A 270 -12.44 -17.85 -2.90
N ARG A 271 -12.27 -17.67 -1.60
CA ARG A 271 -12.81 -18.52 -0.56
C ARG A 271 -13.62 -17.66 0.38
N LEU A 272 -14.86 -18.05 0.62
CA LEU A 272 -15.71 -17.47 1.65
C LEU A 272 -15.96 -18.54 2.70
N THR A 273 -15.75 -18.19 3.96
CA THR A 273 -16.11 -19.00 5.12
C THR A 273 -16.93 -18.15 6.07
N GLY A 274 -18.03 -18.68 6.60
CA GLY A 274 -18.81 -17.98 7.62
C GLY A 274 -19.42 -18.93 8.62
N GLU A 275 -19.63 -18.42 9.82
CA GLU A 275 -20.14 -19.17 10.97
C GLU A 275 -21.36 -18.47 11.54
N GLU A 276 -22.35 -19.25 11.97
CA GLU A 276 -23.61 -18.76 12.56
C GLU A 276 -24.31 -17.69 11.71
N LEU A 277 -24.25 -17.85 10.39
CA LEU A 277 -24.83 -16.91 9.45
C LEU A 277 -26.35 -16.94 9.51
N ARG A 278 -26.97 -15.78 9.39
CA ARG A 278 -28.43 -15.66 9.21
C ARG A 278 -28.69 -15.05 7.84
N LEU A 279 -29.30 -15.85 6.97
CA LEU A 279 -29.66 -15.44 5.63
C LEU A 279 -31.15 -15.12 5.59
N GLN A 280 -31.49 -13.94 5.08
CA GLN A 280 -32.87 -13.50 4.91
C GLN A 280 -33.07 -13.02 3.48
N VAL A 281 -34.08 -13.56 2.79
CA VAL A 281 -34.47 -13.09 1.46
C VAL A 281 -35.25 -11.78 1.61
N GLU A 282 -34.89 -10.78 0.82
CA GLU A 282 -35.52 -9.47 0.84
C GLU A 282 -37.02 -9.59 0.50
N GLY A 283 -37.89 -9.12 1.40
CA GLY A 283 -39.35 -9.26 1.28
C GLY A 283 -39.93 -10.59 1.77
N GLY A 284 -39.11 -11.53 2.24
CA GLY A 284 -39.53 -12.77 2.90
C GLY A 284 -39.40 -12.70 4.42
N SER A 285 -40.31 -13.37 5.14
CA SER A 285 -40.21 -13.53 6.61
C SER A 285 -39.37 -14.75 7.04
N LEU A 286 -38.84 -15.52 6.08
CA LEU A 286 -38.09 -16.74 6.36
C LEU A 286 -36.61 -16.38 6.58
N GLU A 287 -36.16 -16.48 7.82
CA GLU A 287 -34.73 -16.47 8.17
C GLU A 287 -34.19 -17.90 8.12
N LEU A 288 -33.12 -18.10 7.37
CA LEU A 288 -32.40 -19.37 7.26
C LEU A 288 -31.14 -19.28 8.12
N PRO A 289 -31.12 -19.92 9.31
CA PRO A 289 -29.91 -20.03 10.10
C PRO A 289 -28.96 -21.04 9.43
N VAL A 290 -27.71 -20.64 9.22
CA VAL A 290 -26.65 -21.45 8.63
C VAL A 290 -25.53 -21.53 9.65
N GLU A 291 -25.28 -22.73 10.19
CA GLU A 291 -24.27 -22.95 11.22
C GLU A 291 -22.86 -22.72 10.67
N ALA A 292 -22.60 -23.23 9.47
CA ALA A 292 -21.36 -23.04 8.76
C ALA A 292 -21.59 -22.98 7.25
N LEU A 293 -20.88 -22.08 6.59
CA LEU A 293 -20.85 -21.92 5.14
C LEU A 293 -19.40 -21.86 4.67
N ALA A 294 -19.03 -22.73 3.73
CA ALA A 294 -17.76 -22.63 3.02
C ALA A 294 -18.02 -22.69 1.50
N VAL A 295 -17.49 -21.70 0.78
CA VAL A 295 -17.65 -21.56 -0.67
C VAL A 295 -16.30 -21.23 -1.30
N ASP A 296 -15.81 -22.12 -2.14
CA ASP A 296 -14.68 -21.84 -3.03
C ASP A 296 -15.18 -21.51 -4.43
N ALA A 297 -14.67 -20.45 -5.04
CA ALA A 297 -14.90 -20.13 -6.45
C ALA A 297 -13.60 -19.78 -7.14
N SER A 298 -13.49 -20.10 -8.42
CA SER A 298 -12.34 -19.68 -9.22
C SER A 298 -12.75 -19.29 -10.63
N LEU A 299 -12.21 -18.19 -11.12
CA LEU A 299 -12.41 -17.65 -12.44
C LEU A 299 -11.05 -17.64 -13.13
N GLN A 300 -10.93 -18.32 -14.27
CA GLN A 300 -9.68 -18.37 -15.02
C GLN A 300 -9.89 -17.90 -16.45
N GLN A 301 -8.94 -17.13 -16.97
CA GLN A 301 -8.91 -16.70 -18.36
C GLN A 301 -8.12 -17.71 -19.19
N ARG A 302 -8.75 -18.30 -20.21
CA ARG A 302 -8.09 -19.13 -21.23
C ARG A 302 -8.28 -18.50 -22.60
N GLY A 303 -7.26 -17.79 -23.08
CA GLY A 303 -7.36 -16.98 -24.31
C GLY A 303 -8.36 -15.84 -24.11
N GLN A 304 -9.40 -15.77 -24.94
CA GLN A 304 -10.48 -14.77 -24.79
C GLN A 304 -11.68 -15.24 -23.96
N ARG A 305 -11.66 -16.48 -23.46
CA ARG A 305 -12.80 -17.03 -22.70
C ARG A 305 -12.51 -17.03 -21.20
N TRP A 306 -13.49 -16.56 -20.45
CA TRP A 306 -13.54 -16.70 -19.00
C TRP A 306 -14.26 -18.00 -18.65
N THR A 307 -13.65 -18.82 -17.80
CA THR A 307 -14.27 -20.03 -17.27
C THR A 307 -14.41 -19.88 -15.77
N LEU A 308 -15.65 -19.90 -15.29
CA LEU A 308 -15.97 -19.95 -13.87
C LEU A 308 -16.04 -21.42 -13.46
N PHE A 309 -15.28 -21.79 -12.44
CA PHE A 309 -15.37 -23.05 -11.74
C PHE A 309 -15.88 -22.76 -10.34
N THR A 310 -16.96 -23.41 -9.95
CA THR A 310 -17.42 -23.37 -8.56
C THR A 310 -16.85 -24.59 -7.86
N GLY A 311 -16.11 -24.37 -6.78
CA GLY A 311 -15.42 -25.40 -6.01
C GLY A 311 -16.37 -26.19 -5.13
N GLN A 312 -15.93 -26.50 -3.91
CA GLN A 312 -16.75 -27.13 -2.90
C GLN A 312 -17.68 -26.09 -2.28
N LEU A 313 -18.97 -26.41 -2.23
CA LEU A 313 -19.92 -25.71 -1.38
C LEU A 313 -20.28 -26.67 -0.25
N ALA A 314 -19.94 -26.28 0.98
CA ALA A 314 -20.34 -26.97 2.19
C ALA A 314 -21.27 -26.04 2.97
N LEU A 315 -22.48 -26.53 3.25
CA LEU A 315 -23.48 -25.81 4.02
C LEU A 315 -24.01 -26.74 5.11
N GLN A 316 -23.91 -26.29 6.35
CA GLN A 316 -24.48 -26.96 7.51
C GLN A 316 -25.60 -26.13 8.12
N SER A 317 -26.79 -26.70 8.26
CA SER A 317 -27.94 -26.04 8.88
C SER A 317 -28.88 -27.06 9.51
N GLY A 318 -29.15 -26.95 10.81
CA GLY A 318 -30.19 -27.74 11.48
C GLY A 318 -30.01 -29.25 11.38
N GLY A 319 -28.74 -29.71 11.38
CA GLY A 319 -28.37 -31.13 11.23
C GLY A 319 -28.35 -31.67 9.79
N VAL A 320 -28.57 -30.82 8.78
CA VAL A 320 -28.41 -31.17 7.36
C VAL A 320 -27.03 -30.67 6.88
N ASP A 321 -26.19 -31.59 6.41
CA ASP A 321 -24.92 -31.29 5.73
C ASP A 321 -25.11 -31.45 4.21
N LEU A 322 -24.97 -30.34 3.49
CA LEU A 322 -25.01 -30.29 2.02
C LEU A 322 -23.61 -30.01 1.50
N GLN A 323 -23.00 -31.04 0.90
CA GLN A 323 -21.73 -30.93 0.18
C GLN A 323 -21.99 -31.04 -1.32
N LEU A 324 -21.83 -29.94 -2.06
CA LEU A 324 -21.87 -29.97 -3.51
C LEU A 324 -20.44 -30.10 -4.05
N PRO A 325 -20.14 -31.14 -4.85
CA PRO A 325 -18.82 -31.30 -5.45
C PRO A 325 -18.58 -30.27 -6.56
N ARG A 326 -17.29 -30.08 -6.88
CA ARG A 326 -16.78 -29.15 -7.91
C ARG A 326 -17.51 -29.32 -9.25
N LEU A 327 -18.03 -28.21 -9.79
CA LEU A 327 -18.65 -28.09 -11.11
C LEU A 327 -17.79 -27.24 -12.06
#